data_AF-A0A6I5I461-F1
#
_entry.id   AF-A0A6I5I461-F1
#
_cell.length_a   1.000
_cell.length_b   1.000
_cell.length_c   1.000
_cell.angle_alpha   90.00
_cell.angle_beta   90.00
_cell.angle_gamma   90.00
#
_symmetry.space_group_name_H-M   'P 1'
#
loop_
_entity.id
_entity.type
_entity.pdbx_description
1 polymer ?
#
loop_
_entity_poly.entity_id
_entity_poly.type
_entity_poly.pdbx_seq_one_letter_code
_entity_poly.pdbx_strand_id
1 'polypeptide(L)'
;MRTRRVLVPLLALPIAATAVTGAPAQALAHGGPPHHNDPHHNDRPTLIPLDLAGGQQPENLTPLPSGASAVTFALTGQVAEVSRSGKVRLIAQLPVPARGDTPVLHGKAFAAGIARAHDGTLYVALSTGTAAHTGIWRVPRHGRPSRIAALPADSLLNGIALDERRHRLYVADSTGSAVWTVSLRGGAPKRWASGKAFAPTAGFLGANGLRLHDGAVWVSNLDAGTLLRVPVGADGRAGAVRRVIGGLGSVDDFAFTGRGDEVLVTDIKADTLTRVAPGKRRTTVLNGSDGLSSPTAVSVRGRRITVTSAAYFTERGPNVLSATIAR
;
A
#
# COMPACT_ATOMS: atom_id res chain seq x y z
N MET A 1 7.27 -15.02 -38.85
CA MET A 1 7.29 -13.55 -38.65
C MET A 1 7.20 -13.26 -37.15
N ARG A 2 8.27 -12.74 -36.55
CA ARG A 2 8.33 -12.31 -35.14
C ARG A 2 7.84 -10.87 -35.06
N THR A 3 6.70 -10.62 -34.42
CA THR A 3 6.25 -9.26 -34.10
C THR A 3 6.89 -8.78 -32.80
N ARG A 4 7.76 -7.77 -32.92
CA ARG A 4 8.39 -7.06 -31.80
C ARG A 4 7.32 -6.31 -31.00
N ARG A 5 7.29 -6.51 -29.69
CA ARG A 5 6.54 -5.66 -28.75
C ARG A 5 7.33 -4.38 -28.53
N VAL A 6 6.73 -3.23 -28.83
CA VAL A 6 7.25 -1.90 -28.47
C VAL A 6 6.72 -1.60 -27.07
N LEU A 7 7.62 -1.52 -26.08
CA LEU A 7 7.34 -0.86 -24.80
C LEU A 7 7.43 0.65 -25.06
N VAL A 8 6.38 1.39 -24.70
CA VAL A 8 6.45 2.87 -24.62
C VAL A 8 6.95 3.21 -23.22
N PRO A 9 8.07 3.92 -23.06
CA PRO A 9 8.54 4.36 -21.75
C PRO A 9 7.63 5.48 -21.23
N LEU A 10 7.36 5.49 -19.92
CA LEU A 10 6.82 6.69 -19.27
C LEU A 10 7.83 7.83 -19.50
N LEU A 11 7.39 8.91 -20.14
CA LEU A 11 8.18 10.12 -20.28
C LEU A 11 8.44 10.72 -18.89
N ALA A 12 9.70 10.71 -18.48
CA ALA A 12 10.22 11.66 -17.51
C ALA A 12 10.21 13.06 -18.14
N LEU A 13 9.52 14.01 -17.51
CA LEU A 13 9.65 15.43 -17.85
C LEU A 13 11.05 15.91 -17.43
N PRO A 14 11.82 16.57 -18.32
CA PRO A 14 13.14 17.08 -17.97
C PRO A 14 13.02 18.36 -17.14
N ILE A 15 13.70 18.40 -15.99
CA ILE A 15 14.01 19.64 -15.29
C ILE A 15 15.26 20.22 -15.95
N ALA A 16 15.16 21.45 -16.46
CA ALA A 16 16.29 22.16 -17.04
C ALA A 16 17.37 22.43 -15.97
N ALA A 17 18.55 21.82 -16.16
CA ALA A 17 19.74 22.12 -15.36
C ALA A 17 20.48 23.30 -16.00
N THR A 18 20.52 24.44 -15.31
CA THR A 18 21.47 25.51 -15.62
C THR A 18 22.88 25.05 -15.25
N ALA A 19 23.76 25.02 -16.24
CA ALA A 19 25.16 24.66 -16.07
C ALA A 19 25.90 25.68 -15.21
N VAL A 20 26.47 25.23 -14.09
CA VAL A 20 27.57 25.91 -13.40
C VAL A 20 28.80 25.04 -13.59
N THR A 21 29.78 25.56 -14.31
CA THR A 21 31.09 24.93 -14.53
C THR A 21 31.90 24.98 -13.24
N GLY A 22 32.33 23.82 -12.74
CA GLY A 22 33.24 23.68 -11.60
C GLY A 22 34.09 22.41 -11.72
N ALA A 23 35.38 22.55 -11.41
CA ALA A 23 36.54 21.66 -11.64
C ALA A 23 36.43 20.18 -11.15
N PRO A 24 37.30 19.26 -11.62
CA PRO A 24 37.14 17.83 -11.34
C PRO A 24 37.49 17.50 -9.89
N ALA A 25 36.55 16.90 -9.16
CA ALA A 25 36.80 16.30 -7.86
C ALA A 25 37.33 14.87 -8.04
N GLN A 26 38.47 14.61 -7.41
CA GLN A 26 39.15 13.32 -7.38
C GLN A 26 38.26 12.24 -6.74
N ALA A 27 38.27 11.04 -7.32
CA ALA A 27 37.56 9.88 -6.80
C ALA A 27 38.16 9.42 -5.47
N LEU A 28 37.43 9.63 -4.38
CA LEU A 28 37.71 8.99 -3.09
C LEU A 28 36.92 7.68 -3.03
N ALA A 29 37.63 6.56 -3.12
CA ALA A 29 37.13 5.24 -2.81
C ALA A 29 36.60 5.23 -1.36
N HIS A 30 35.29 5.10 -1.19
CA HIS A 30 34.68 4.88 0.12
C HIS A 30 34.48 3.39 0.31
N GLY A 31 35.42 2.77 1.05
CA GLY A 31 35.13 1.55 1.78
C GLY A 31 33.97 1.84 2.73
N GLY A 32 32.82 1.23 2.49
CA GLY A 32 31.64 1.38 3.35
C GLY A 32 31.95 0.87 4.76
N PRO A 33 31.46 1.54 5.82
CA PRO A 33 31.66 1.07 7.18
C PRO A 33 30.93 -0.26 7.41
N PRO A 34 31.44 -1.12 8.32
CA PRO A 34 30.82 -2.39 8.65
C PRO A 34 29.43 -2.18 9.29
N HIS A 35 28.53 -3.11 8.99
CA HIS A 35 27.14 -3.21 9.47
C HIS A 35 26.93 -2.64 10.88
N HIS A 36 26.23 -1.51 10.98
CA HIS A 36 25.74 -1.03 12.27
C HIS A 36 24.64 -1.98 12.78
N ASN A 37 24.85 -2.54 13.97
CA ASN A 37 23.77 -3.02 14.82
C ASN A 37 22.84 -1.83 15.12
N ASP A 38 21.81 -1.64 14.31
CA ASP A 38 20.76 -0.66 14.61
C ASP A 38 19.95 -1.20 15.81
N PRO A 39 19.92 -0.51 16.97
CA PRO A 39 19.24 -0.98 18.18
C PRO A 39 17.71 -1.11 18.04
N HIS A 40 17.13 -0.78 16.89
CA HIS A 40 15.68 -0.73 16.69
C HIS A 40 15.08 -2.02 16.11
N HIS A 41 15.89 -2.92 15.57
CA HIS A 41 15.48 -4.27 15.14
C HIS A 41 16.52 -5.32 15.59
N ASN A 42 16.06 -6.50 16.02
CA ASN A 42 16.93 -7.43 16.77
C ASN A 42 17.69 -8.42 15.88
N ASP A 43 17.29 -8.54 14.62
CA ASP A 43 17.80 -9.53 13.67
C ASP A 43 17.92 -8.89 12.28
N ARG A 44 18.88 -9.34 11.46
CA ARG A 44 18.96 -8.94 10.05
C ARG A 44 17.63 -9.22 9.33
N PRO A 45 17.06 -8.24 8.61
CA PRO A 45 15.85 -8.47 7.83
C PRO A 45 16.01 -9.62 6.83
N THR A 46 14.93 -10.40 6.67
CA THR A 46 14.83 -11.40 5.62
C THR A 46 14.17 -10.78 4.39
N LEU A 47 14.87 -10.80 3.27
CA LEU A 47 14.38 -10.27 2.00
C LEU A 47 13.90 -11.41 1.10
N ILE A 48 12.65 -11.35 0.64
CA ILE A 48 12.14 -12.22 -0.41
C ILE A 48 12.09 -11.40 -1.69
N PRO A 49 13.02 -11.59 -2.64
CA PRO A 49 13.00 -10.87 -3.90
C PRO A 49 11.81 -11.30 -4.75
N LEU A 50 11.29 -10.36 -5.53
CA LEU A 50 10.19 -10.56 -6.46
C LEU A 50 10.64 -10.23 -7.89
N ASP A 51 9.97 -10.85 -8.87
CA ASP A 51 10.29 -10.67 -10.29
C ASP A 51 9.63 -9.41 -10.86
N LEU A 52 10.41 -8.34 -10.97
CA LEU A 52 9.96 -7.07 -11.56
C LEU A 52 9.52 -7.25 -13.02
N ALA A 53 10.26 -8.02 -13.83
CA ALA A 53 9.94 -8.24 -15.24
C ALA A 53 8.65 -9.06 -15.42
N GLY A 54 8.37 -9.94 -14.46
CA GLY A 54 7.11 -10.67 -14.32
C GLY A 54 5.95 -9.84 -13.75
N GLY A 55 6.17 -8.56 -13.43
CA GLY A 55 5.16 -7.65 -12.88
C GLY A 55 4.85 -7.88 -11.40
N GLN A 56 5.76 -8.49 -10.65
CA GLN A 56 5.60 -8.74 -9.21
C GLN A 56 5.98 -7.49 -8.38
N GLN A 57 5.26 -6.39 -8.59
CA GLN A 57 5.39 -5.17 -7.80
C GLN A 57 4.30 -5.17 -6.71
N PRO A 58 4.65 -5.50 -5.45
CA PRO A 58 3.66 -5.71 -4.41
C PRO A 58 3.11 -4.40 -3.83
N GLU A 59 1.79 -4.25 -3.83
CA GLU A 59 1.13 -3.04 -3.35
C GLU A 59 0.64 -3.15 -1.91
N ASN A 60 0.00 -4.26 -1.58
CA ASN A 60 -0.56 -4.45 -0.25
C ASN A 60 -0.46 -5.91 0.16
N LEU A 61 -0.65 -6.17 1.46
CA LEU A 61 -0.52 -7.52 1.99
C LEU A 61 -1.47 -7.78 3.17
N THR A 62 -1.91 -9.03 3.28
CA THR A 62 -2.56 -9.54 4.50
C THR A 62 -1.91 -10.85 4.92
N PRO A 63 -1.65 -11.06 6.23
CA PRO A 63 -1.11 -12.31 6.73
C PRO A 63 -2.04 -13.50 6.44
N LEU A 64 -1.44 -14.66 6.16
CA LEU A 64 -2.11 -15.95 6.07
C LEU A 64 -1.85 -16.81 7.32
N PRO A 65 -2.76 -17.74 7.67
CA PRO A 65 -2.55 -18.64 8.82
C PRO A 65 -1.28 -19.49 8.73
N SER A 66 -0.84 -19.84 7.52
CA SER A 66 0.42 -20.56 7.25
C SER A 66 1.67 -19.76 7.62
N GLY A 67 1.54 -18.45 7.86
CA GLY A 67 2.64 -17.54 8.07
C GLY A 67 3.23 -16.94 6.78
N ALA A 68 2.68 -17.30 5.62
CA ALA A 68 2.85 -16.59 4.36
C ALA A 68 2.03 -15.28 4.34
N SER A 69 2.14 -14.51 3.27
CA SER A 69 1.31 -13.32 3.03
C SER A 69 0.54 -13.48 1.72
N ALA A 70 -0.73 -13.11 1.71
CA ALA A 70 -1.42 -12.81 0.46
C ALA A 70 -1.08 -11.37 0.07
N VAL A 71 -0.65 -11.18 -1.18
CA VAL A 71 -0.09 -9.95 -1.71
C VAL A 71 -0.82 -9.60 -3.00
N THR A 72 -1.10 -8.32 -3.20
CA THR A 72 -1.58 -7.78 -4.47
C THR A 72 -0.39 -7.28 -5.29
N PHE A 73 -0.33 -7.66 -6.57
CA PHE A 73 0.62 -7.10 -7.52
C PHE A 73 -0.05 -6.00 -8.34
N ALA A 74 0.40 -4.77 -8.13
CA ALA A 74 -0.33 -3.56 -8.48
C ALA A 74 -0.76 -3.53 -9.95
N LEU A 75 0.21 -3.71 -10.85
CA LEU A 75 0.04 -3.43 -12.27
C LEU A 75 -0.51 -4.63 -13.07
N THR A 76 -0.63 -5.80 -12.44
CA THR A 76 -1.05 -7.05 -13.11
C THR A 76 -2.44 -7.50 -12.71
N GLY A 77 -3.03 -6.94 -11.65
CA GLY A 77 -4.30 -7.43 -11.10
C GLY A 77 -4.18 -8.81 -10.43
N GLN A 78 -2.96 -9.27 -10.17
CA GLN A 78 -2.73 -10.57 -9.55
C GLN A 78 -2.82 -10.48 -8.03
N VAL A 79 -3.38 -11.52 -7.44
CA VAL A 79 -3.33 -11.79 -6.00
C VAL A 79 -2.53 -13.07 -5.83
N ALA A 80 -1.45 -13.03 -5.06
CA ALA A 80 -0.55 -14.16 -4.89
C ALA A 80 -0.24 -14.42 -3.41
N GLU A 81 0.02 -15.68 -3.08
CA GLU A 81 0.65 -16.05 -1.83
C GLU A 81 2.17 -15.95 -1.99
N VAL A 82 2.83 -15.25 -1.07
CA VAL A 82 4.28 -15.21 -0.95
C VAL A 82 4.67 -15.95 0.33
N SER A 83 5.31 -17.11 0.18
CA SER A 83 5.75 -17.93 1.31
C SER A 83 6.99 -17.34 1.99
N ARG A 84 7.25 -17.77 3.23
CA ARG A 84 8.48 -17.38 3.96
C ARG A 84 9.77 -17.87 3.30
N SER A 85 9.69 -18.90 2.47
CA SER A 85 10.81 -19.43 1.68
C SER A 85 10.96 -18.76 0.31
N GLY A 86 10.13 -17.74 0.02
CA GLY A 86 10.16 -17.00 -1.24
C GLY A 86 9.40 -17.63 -2.40
N LYS A 87 8.60 -18.68 -2.16
CA LYS A 87 7.73 -19.24 -3.20
C LYS A 87 6.54 -18.31 -3.42
N VAL A 88 6.37 -17.87 -4.66
CA VAL A 88 5.20 -17.11 -5.11
C VAL A 88 4.20 -18.06 -5.77
N ARG A 89 2.94 -18.04 -5.33
CA ARG A 89 1.86 -18.86 -5.89
C ARG A 89 0.64 -18.01 -6.15
N LEU A 90 0.18 -17.96 -7.40
CA LEU A 90 -1.04 -17.22 -7.76
C LEU A 90 -2.25 -17.78 -6.98
N ILE A 91 -3.01 -16.87 -6.36
CA ILE A 91 -4.31 -17.14 -5.74
C ILE A 91 -5.42 -16.82 -6.73
N ALA A 92 -5.35 -15.65 -7.36
CA ALA A 92 -6.34 -15.18 -8.30
C ALA A 92 -5.75 -14.18 -9.32
N GLN A 93 -6.37 -14.14 -10.50
CA GLN A 93 -6.20 -13.09 -11.48
C GLN A 93 -7.49 -12.27 -11.53
N LEU A 94 -7.42 -11.00 -11.16
CA LEU A 94 -8.53 -10.05 -11.35
C LEU A 94 -8.55 -9.57 -12.80
N PRO A 95 -9.72 -9.15 -13.33
CA PRO A 95 -9.82 -8.76 -14.73
C PRO A 95 -9.11 -7.43 -15.00
N VAL A 96 -8.18 -7.46 -15.95
CA VAL A 96 -7.48 -6.27 -16.45
C VAL A 96 -8.00 -5.96 -17.86
N PRO A 97 -8.71 -4.85 -18.07
CA PRO A 97 -9.23 -4.49 -19.39
C PRO A 97 -8.09 -4.11 -20.34
N ALA A 98 -8.28 -4.38 -21.64
CA ALA A 98 -7.28 -4.06 -22.66
C ALA A 98 -6.99 -2.55 -22.78
N ARG A 99 -8.02 -1.71 -22.55
CA ARG A 99 -7.99 -0.24 -22.63
C ARG A 99 -8.23 0.42 -21.26
N GLY A 100 -7.71 -0.16 -20.19
CA GLY A 100 -7.71 0.49 -18.88
C GLY A 100 -6.80 1.71 -18.85
N ASP A 101 -7.17 2.72 -18.07
CA ASP A 101 -6.44 3.97 -17.86
C ASP A 101 -6.74 4.49 -16.44
N THR A 102 -5.95 4.04 -15.47
CA THR A 102 -6.17 4.37 -14.06
C THR A 102 -5.93 5.87 -13.83
N PRO A 103 -6.79 6.54 -13.05
CA PRO A 103 -6.61 7.95 -12.70
C PRO A 103 -5.24 8.22 -12.09
N VAL A 104 -4.59 9.31 -12.52
CA VAL A 104 -3.25 9.77 -12.06
C VAL A 104 -2.09 8.85 -12.46
N LEU A 105 -2.26 7.52 -12.39
CA LEU A 105 -1.20 6.54 -12.65
C LEU A 105 -1.09 6.14 -14.13
N HIS A 106 -2.14 6.36 -14.94
CA HIS A 106 -2.20 6.03 -16.37
C HIS A 106 -1.80 4.57 -16.72
N GLY A 107 -2.08 3.65 -15.80
CA GLY A 107 -1.86 2.21 -15.96
C GLY A 107 -3.14 1.47 -16.36
N LYS A 108 -3.01 0.22 -16.82
CA LYS A 108 -4.20 -0.58 -17.19
C LYS A 108 -5.03 -1.04 -15.99
N ALA A 109 -4.34 -1.28 -14.87
CA ALA A 109 -4.94 -1.70 -13.63
C ALA A 109 -4.06 -1.31 -12.45
N PHE A 110 -4.69 -1.19 -11.29
CA PHE A 110 -4.06 -1.00 -10.00
C PHE A 110 -4.82 -1.84 -8.97
N ALA A 111 -4.25 -3.00 -8.60
CA ALA A 111 -4.73 -3.84 -7.52
C ALA A 111 -4.03 -3.45 -6.21
N ALA A 112 -4.80 -2.88 -5.28
CA ALA A 112 -4.26 -2.22 -4.10
C ALA A 112 -4.64 -2.96 -2.81
N GLY A 113 -5.40 -2.33 -1.92
CA GLY A 113 -5.75 -2.86 -0.61
C GLY A 113 -6.32 -4.27 -0.66
N ILE A 114 -5.89 -5.09 0.29
CA ILE A 114 -6.35 -6.46 0.48
C ILE A 114 -6.72 -6.71 1.95
N ALA A 115 -7.86 -7.37 2.18
CA ALA A 115 -8.30 -7.78 3.51
C ALA A 115 -8.77 -9.23 3.48
N ARG A 116 -8.43 -9.99 4.52
CA ARG A 116 -8.80 -11.40 4.66
C ARG A 116 -9.88 -11.57 5.73
N ALA A 117 -10.97 -12.23 5.37
CA ALA A 117 -11.99 -12.66 6.32
C ALA A 117 -11.58 -13.93 7.08
N HIS A 118 -12.26 -14.20 8.20
CA HIS A 118 -12.01 -15.40 9.02
C HIS A 118 -12.16 -16.70 8.21
N ASP A 119 -13.14 -16.78 7.30
CA ASP A 119 -13.38 -17.92 6.41
C ASP A 119 -12.32 -18.10 5.30
N GLY A 120 -11.37 -17.16 5.19
CA GLY A 120 -10.32 -17.16 4.19
C GLY A 120 -10.67 -16.48 2.87
N THR A 121 -11.85 -15.89 2.74
CA THR A 121 -12.19 -15.00 1.64
C THR A 121 -11.27 -13.77 1.66
N LEU A 122 -10.75 -13.38 0.50
CA LEU A 122 -10.02 -12.13 0.32
C LEU A 122 -10.94 -11.10 -0.34
N TYR A 123 -10.86 -9.86 0.12
CA TYR A 123 -11.44 -8.70 -0.54
C TYR A 123 -10.29 -7.87 -1.10
N VAL A 124 -10.43 -7.40 -2.34
CA VAL A 124 -9.36 -6.67 -3.04
C VAL A 124 -9.94 -5.45 -3.73
N ALA A 125 -9.29 -4.31 -3.55
CA ALA A 125 -9.56 -3.10 -4.31
C ALA A 125 -8.89 -3.19 -5.69
N LEU A 126 -9.66 -2.97 -6.75
CA LEU A 126 -9.15 -2.91 -8.12
C LEU A 126 -9.62 -1.62 -8.78
N SER A 127 -8.67 -0.87 -9.33
CA SER A 127 -8.93 0.28 -10.19
C SER A 127 -8.48 -0.03 -11.60
N THR A 128 -9.25 0.36 -12.60
CA THR A 128 -8.91 0.12 -14.01
C THR A 128 -9.15 1.32 -14.92
N GLY A 129 -9.67 2.43 -14.39
CA GLY A 129 -10.18 3.52 -15.22
C GLY A 129 -11.49 3.23 -15.95
N THR A 130 -12.14 2.09 -15.64
CA THR A 130 -13.36 1.66 -16.34
C THR A 130 -14.46 1.31 -15.36
N ALA A 131 -15.68 1.79 -15.62
CA ALA A 131 -16.85 1.49 -14.77
C ALA A 131 -17.19 -0.02 -14.74
N ALA A 132 -16.74 -0.78 -15.74
CA ALA A 132 -16.97 -2.22 -15.83
C ALA A 132 -16.14 -3.03 -14.82
N HIS A 133 -14.96 -2.54 -14.41
CA HIS A 133 -14.03 -3.34 -13.58
C HIS A 133 -13.57 -2.64 -12.30
N THR A 134 -13.57 -1.30 -12.25
CA THR A 134 -13.24 -0.57 -11.04
C THR A 134 -14.23 -0.93 -9.92
N GLY A 135 -13.72 -1.35 -8.77
CA GLY A 135 -14.56 -1.84 -7.69
C GLY A 135 -13.87 -2.70 -6.65
N ILE A 136 -14.70 -3.27 -5.78
CA ILE A 136 -14.28 -4.25 -4.77
C ILE A 136 -14.58 -5.66 -5.26
N TRP A 137 -13.55 -6.50 -5.22
CA TRP A 137 -13.58 -7.88 -5.66
C TRP A 137 -13.52 -8.82 -4.48
N ARG A 138 -14.44 -9.78 -4.43
CA ARG A 138 -14.44 -10.92 -3.51
C ARG A 138 -13.74 -12.08 -4.19
N VAL A 139 -12.67 -12.57 -3.57
CA VAL A 139 -11.90 -13.74 -3.98
C VAL A 139 -12.13 -14.84 -2.93
N PRO A 140 -13.08 -15.76 -3.17
CA PRO A 140 -13.32 -16.85 -2.24
C PRO A 140 -12.13 -17.81 -2.21
N ARG A 141 -11.96 -18.57 -1.10
CA ARG A 141 -10.93 -19.61 -1.00
C ARG A 141 -11.03 -20.65 -2.11
N HIS A 142 -12.26 -20.94 -2.54
CA HIS A 142 -12.60 -21.83 -3.64
C HIS A 142 -13.58 -21.13 -4.58
N GLY A 143 -13.35 -21.22 -5.88
CA GLY A 143 -14.19 -20.58 -6.90
C GLY A 143 -13.53 -19.38 -7.56
N ARG A 144 -14.31 -18.61 -8.33
CA ARG A 144 -13.81 -17.49 -9.14
C ARG A 144 -13.99 -16.16 -8.42
N PRO A 145 -13.08 -15.19 -8.62
CA PRO A 145 -13.28 -13.81 -8.18
C PRO A 145 -14.59 -13.24 -8.74
N SER A 146 -15.28 -12.43 -7.94
CA SER A 146 -16.49 -11.72 -8.35
C SER A 146 -16.50 -10.30 -7.81
N ARG A 147 -16.98 -9.35 -8.61
CA ARG A 147 -17.12 -7.95 -8.17
C ARG A 147 -18.36 -7.81 -7.32
N ILE A 148 -18.20 -7.36 -6.08
CA ILE A 148 -19.32 -7.16 -5.14
C ILE A 148 -19.81 -5.72 -5.12
N ALA A 149 -18.96 -4.76 -5.49
CA ALA A 149 -19.35 -3.36 -5.62
C ALA A 149 -18.63 -2.71 -6.80
N ALA A 150 -19.39 -2.01 -7.64
CA ALA A 150 -18.87 -1.15 -8.69
C ALA A 150 -18.60 0.23 -8.11
N LEU A 151 -17.37 0.72 -8.23
CA LEU A 151 -16.99 2.09 -7.85
C LEU A 151 -16.82 2.95 -9.12
N PRO A 152 -16.87 4.29 -9.00
CA PRO A 152 -16.67 5.20 -10.12
C PRO A 152 -15.39 4.90 -10.91
N ALA A 153 -15.42 5.09 -12.23
CA ALA A 153 -14.28 4.79 -13.10
C ALA A 153 -13.05 5.65 -12.79
N ASP A 154 -13.30 6.87 -12.32
CA ASP A 154 -12.34 7.90 -11.92
C ASP A 154 -11.85 7.76 -10.46
N SER A 155 -12.30 6.73 -9.75
CA SER A 155 -11.73 6.36 -8.45
C SER A 155 -10.39 5.64 -8.63
N LEU A 156 -9.42 6.02 -7.80
CA LEU A 156 -8.22 5.24 -7.56
C LEU A 156 -8.29 4.66 -6.15
N LEU A 157 -8.80 3.43 -6.08
CA LEU A 157 -9.01 2.69 -4.84
C LEU A 157 -7.69 2.23 -4.26
N ASN A 158 -7.51 2.44 -2.96
CA ASN A 158 -6.26 2.13 -2.28
C ASN A 158 -6.48 1.20 -1.07
N GLY A 159 -6.11 1.60 0.15
CA GLY A 159 -6.26 0.80 1.36
C GLY A 159 -7.71 0.39 1.64
N ILE A 160 -7.90 -0.83 2.14
CA ILE A 160 -9.20 -1.33 2.59
C ILE A 160 -9.13 -1.90 4.01
N ALA A 161 -10.24 -1.84 4.74
CA ALA A 161 -10.40 -2.53 6.00
C ALA A 161 -11.76 -3.22 6.11
N LEU A 162 -11.73 -4.42 6.67
CA LEU A 162 -12.87 -5.30 6.84
C LEU A 162 -13.43 -5.19 8.27
N ASP A 163 -14.70 -4.79 8.38
CA ASP A 163 -15.50 -4.88 9.60
C ASP A 163 -16.49 -6.05 9.46
N GLU A 164 -16.05 -7.25 9.84
CA GLU A 164 -16.91 -8.44 9.78
C GLU A 164 -18.10 -8.33 10.71
N ARG A 165 -17.95 -7.68 11.88
CA ARG A 165 -19.04 -7.50 12.85
C ARG A 165 -20.19 -6.68 12.25
N ARG A 166 -19.87 -5.70 11.41
CA ARG A 166 -20.86 -4.88 10.70
C ARG A 166 -21.10 -5.30 9.25
N HIS A 167 -20.55 -6.44 8.83
CA HIS A 167 -20.63 -6.98 7.48
C HIS A 167 -20.34 -5.94 6.38
N ARG A 168 -19.27 -5.18 6.53
CA ARG A 168 -18.87 -4.14 5.56
C ARG A 168 -17.37 -3.99 5.41
N LEU A 169 -16.98 -3.32 4.32
CA LEU A 169 -15.65 -2.81 4.07
C LEU A 169 -15.65 -1.29 4.12
N TYR A 170 -14.50 -0.72 4.45
CA TYR A 170 -14.14 0.66 4.21
C TYR A 170 -13.01 0.71 3.19
N VAL A 171 -13.06 1.66 2.26
CA VAL A 171 -12.18 1.72 1.09
C VAL A 171 -11.73 3.16 0.90
N ALA A 172 -10.44 3.42 0.93
CA ALA A 172 -9.88 4.72 0.59
C ALA A 172 -9.92 4.95 -0.92
N ASP A 173 -10.25 6.18 -1.32
CA ASP A 173 -10.23 6.64 -2.71
C ASP A 173 -9.30 7.85 -2.82
N SER A 174 -8.12 7.61 -3.40
CA SER A 174 -7.01 8.56 -3.42
C SER A 174 -7.29 9.77 -4.31
N THR A 175 -8.08 9.61 -5.35
CA THR A 175 -8.51 10.71 -6.25
C THR A 175 -9.87 11.26 -5.84
N GLY A 176 -10.78 10.41 -5.36
CA GLY A 176 -12.12 10.81 -4.93
C GLY A 176 -12.16 11.58 -3.61
N SER A 177 -11.03 11.74 -2.90
CA SER A 177 -10.94 12.48 -1.63
C SER A 177 -11.95 11.99 -0.59
N ALA A 178 -12.09 10.67 -0.49
CA ALA A 178 -13.15 10.05 0.27
C ALA A 178 -12.77 8.66 0.80
N VAL A 179 -13.58 8.20 1.74
CA VAL A 179 -13.69 6.80 2.13
C VAL A 179 -15.07 6.30 1.74
N TRP A 180 -15.12 5.19 1.01
CA TRP A 180 -16.35 4.47 0.68
C TRP A 180 -16.64 3.40 1.73
N THR A 181 -17.91 3.03 1.86
CA THR A 181 -18.33 1.81 2.55
C THR A 181 -19.06 0.87 1.59
N VAL A 182 -18.76 -0.42 1.70
CA VAL A 182 -19.28 -1.48 0.83
C VAL A 182 -19.84 -2.61 1.69
N SER A 183 -21.07 -3.05 1.41
CA SER A 183 -21.65 -4.24 2.03
C SER A 183 -20.92 -5.51 1.56
N LEU A 184 -20.66 -6.46 2.46
CA LEU A 184 -20.09 -7.77 2.07
C LEU A 184 -21.05 -8.61 1.22
N ARG A 185 -22.36 -8.31 1.27
CA ARG A 185 -23.35 -8.90 0.36
C ARG A 185 -23.33 -8.28 -1.04
N GLY A 186 -22.48 -7.27 -1.25
CA GLY A 186 -22.41 -6.47 -2.45
C GLY A 186 -23.50 -5.40 -2.54
N GLY A 187 -23.56 -4.77 -3.72
CA GLY A 187 -24.48 -3.68 -4.03
C GLY A 187 -23.77 -2.34 -4.21
N ALA A 188 -24.56 -1.27 -4.25
CA ALA A 188 -24.04 0.08 -4.46
C ALA A 188 -23.16 0.53 -3.28
N PRO A 189 -21.92 0.97 -3.53
CA PRO A 189 -21.07 1.58 -2.50
C PRO A 189 -21.69 2.90 -2.03
N LYS A 190 -21.43 3.29 -0.79
CA LYS A 190 -21.83 4.60 -0.24
C LYS A 190 -20.61 5.40 0.15
N ARG A 191 -20.59 6.69 -0.17
CA ARG A 191 -19.57 7.60 0.34
C ARG A 191 -19.78 7.72 1.85
N TRP A 192 -18.82 7.22 2.63
CA TRP A 192 -18.93 7.11 4.09
C TRP A 192 -18.38 8.35 4.78
N ALA A 193 -17.24 8.84 4.31
CA ALA A 193 -16.64 10.11 4.72
C ALA A 193 -15.97 10.77 3.52
N SER A 194 -15.94 12.10 3.48
CA SER A 194 -15.24 12.86 2.45
C SER A 194 -14.91 14.26 2.93
N GLY A 195 -14.01 14.94 2.23
CA GLY A 195 -13.68 16.34 2.50
C GLY A 195 -12.19 16.63 2.35
N LYS A 196 -11.83 17.89 2.58
CA LYS A 196 -10.48 18.42 2.34
C LYS A 196 -9.35 17.64 3.03
N ALA A 197 -9.62 17.04 4.19
CA ALA A 197 -8.63 16.23 4.91
C ALA A 197 -8.17 14.99 4.11
N PHE A 198 -9.04 14.42 3.27
CA PHE A 198 -8.74 13.26 2.43
C PHE A 198 -8.19 13.64 1.05
N ALA A 199 -8.20 14.93 0.71
CA ALA A 199 -7.80 15.39 -0.61
C ALA A 199 -6.28 15.40 -0.77
N PRO A 200 -5.75 15.16 -1.98
CA PRO A 200 -4.34 15.38 -2.27
C PRO A 200 -3.98 16.85 -2.06
N THR A 201 -2.82 17.11 -1.45
CA THR A 201 -2.29 18.47 -1.28
C THR A 201 -1.21 18.84 -2.30
N ALA A 202 -0.62 17.85 -2.97
CA ALA A 202 0.37 18.04 -4.02
C ALA A 202 -0.17 17.67 -5.42
N GLY A 203 -1.46 17.33 -5.51
CA GLY A 203 -2.13 16.96 -6.76
C GLY A 203 -1.86 15.54 -7.24
N PHE A 204 -1.25 14.69 -6.40
CA PHE A 204 -0.98 13.29 -6.74
C PHE A 204 -2.00 12.37 -6.08
N LEU A 205 -1.81 11.93 -4.82
CA LEU A 205 -2.71 10.98 -4.16
C LEU A 205 -3.09 11.44 -2.74
N GLY A 206 -4.39 11.46 -2.46
CA GLY A 206 -4.96 11.80 -1.15
C GLY A 206 -5.05 10.58 -0.23
N ALA A 207 -6.27 10.28 0.23
CA ALA A 207 -6.58 9.12 1.07
C ALA A 207 -5.97 7.82 0.51
N ASN A 208 -5.16 7.13 1.30
CA ASN A 208 -4.32 6.04 0.84
C ASN A 208 -4.51 4.78 1.71
N GLY A 209 -3.53 4.38 2.52
CA GLY A 209 -3.64 3.31 3.49
C GLY A 209 -4.84 3.47 4.44
N LEU A 210 -5.44 2.35 4.83
CA LEU A 210 -6.65 2.33 5.65
C LEU A 210 -6.63 1.15 6.62
N ARG A 211 -6.92 1.43 7.91
CA ARG A 211 -7.01 0.40 8.97
C ARG A 211 -8.18 0.68 9.91
N LEU A 212 -8.71 -0.37 10.52
CA LEU A 212 -9.64 -0.25 11.66
C LEU A 212 -8.86 -0.39 12.96
N HIS A 213 -9.09 0.54 13.90
CA HIS A 213 -8.50 0.49 15.23
C HIS A 213 -9.35 1.28 16.21
N ASP A 214 -9.60 0.71 17.39
CA ASP A 214 -10.31 1.36 18.49
C ASP A 214 -11.63 2.04 18.06
N GLY A 215 -12.48 1.30 17.37
CA GLY A 215 -13.80 1.78 16.92
C GLY A 215 -13.75 2.89 15.85
N ALA A 216 -12.58 3.14 15.24
CA ALA A 216 -12.41 4.16 14.21
C ALA A 216 -11.80 3.59 12.93
N VAL A 217 -12.13 4.23 11.82
CA VAL A 217 -11.39 4.11 10.56
C VAL A 217 -10.24 5.10 10.60
N TRP A 218 -9.02 4.58 10.42
CA TRP A 218 -7.81 5.37 10.29
C TRP A 218 -7.37 5.36 8.84
N VAL A 219 -6.91 6.51 8.36
CA VAL A 219 -6.56 6.72 6.94
C VAL A 219 -5.27 7.51 6.85
N SER A 220 -4.29 7.04 6.10
CA SER A 220 -3.16 7.87 5.67
C SER A 220 -3.57 8.75 4.50
N ASN A 221 -3.01 9.94 4.43
CA ASN A 221 -3.07 10.76 3.23
C ASN A 221 -1.64 10.94 2.72
N LEU A 222 -1.36 10.41 1.53
CA LEU A 222 -0.01 10.33 0.98
C LEU A 222 0.58 11.70 0.73
N ASP A 223 -0.11 12.54 -0.02
CA ASP A 223 0.37 13.89 -0.32
C ASP A 223 0.49 14.75 0.93
N ALA A 224 -0.48 14.66 1.83
CA ALA A 224 -0.50 15.51 3.01
C ALA A 224 0.47 15.05 4.10
N GLY A 225 0.98 13.81 4.04
CA GLY A 225 1.83 13.24 5.08
C GLY A 225 1.10 13.16 6.42
N THR A 226 -0.16 12.74 6.45
CA THR A 226 -0.98 12.71 7.66
C THR A 226 -1.62 11.36 7.94
N LEU A 227 -1.88 11.07 9.22
CA LEU A 227 -2.87 10.08 9.62
C LEU A 227 -4.12 10.79 10.15
N LEU A 228 -5.26 10.31 9.68
CA LEU A 228 -6.59 10.75 10.05
C LEU A 228 -7.26 9.65 10.87
N ARG A 229 -8.06 10.05 11.86
CA ARG A 229 -8.95 9.16 12.64
C ARG A 229 -10.39 9.61 12.45
N VAL A 230 -11.26 8.67 12.09
CA VAL A 230 -12.69 8.89 11.89
C VAL A 230 -13.47 7.88 12.72
N PRO A 231 -14.09 8.28 13.84
CA PRO A 231 -14.88 7.37 14.67
C PRO A 231 -16.01 6.73 13.85
N VAL A 232 -16.29 5.45 14.09
CA VAL A 232 -17.46 4.77 13.54
C VAL A 232 -18.58 4.86 14.58
N GLY A 233 -19.65 5.59 14.26
CA GLY A 233 -20.83 5.71 15.11
C GLY A 233 -21.52 4.36 15.36
N ALA A 234 -22.39 4.31 16.37
CA ALA A 234 -23.17 3.10 16.68
C ALA A 234 -24.05 2.66 15.48
N ASP A 235 -24.57 3.62 14.73
CA ASP A 235 -25.33 3.45 13.48
C ASP A 235 -24.43 3.15 12.26
N GLY A 236 -23.11 3.12 12.45
CA GLY A 236 -22.11 2.89 11.42
C GLY A 236 -21.81 4.11 10.55
N ARG A 237 -22.28 5.32 10.90
CA ARG A 237 -21.93 6.57 10.21
C ARG A 237 -20.54 7.08 10.63
N ALA A 238 -19.93 7.91 9.79
CA ALA A 238 -18.68 8.57 10.11
C ALA A 238 -18.87 9.67 11.16
N GLY A 239 -18.06 9.66 12.20
CA GLY A 239 -17.90 10.78 13.12
C GLY A 239 -17.00 11.88 12.53
N ALA A 240 -16.68 12.88 13.35
CA ALA A 240 -15.81 13.98 12.94
C ALA A 240 -14.39 13.48 12.58
N VAL A 241 -13.90 13.89 11.41
CA VAL A 241 -12.54 13.61 10.95
C VAL A 241 -11.54 14.40 11.78
N ARG A 242 -10.53 13.72 12.33
CA ARG A 242 -9.44 14.36 13.09
C ARG A 242 -8.10 13.98 12.50
N ARG A 243 -7.24 14.97 12.25
CA ARG A 243 -5.81 14.72 12.00
C ARG A 243 -5.13 14.42 13.33
N VAL A 244 -4.56 13.23 13.46
CA VAL A 244 -3.92 12.75 14.69
C VAL A 244 -2.40 12.82 14.61
N ILE A 245 -1.84 12.61 13.42
CA ILE A 245 -0.40 12.70 13.15
C ILE A 245 -0.21 13.43 11.82
N GLY A 246 0.81 14.28 11.70
CA GLY A 246 1.16 14.99 10.46
C GLY A 246 2.66 15.06 10.23
N GLY A 247 3.10 15.51 9.05
CA GLY A 247 4.51 15.60 8.70
C GLY A 247 5.19 14.24 8.50
N LEU A 248 4.46 13.24 8.01
CA LEU A 248 4.92 11.86 7.80
C LEU A 248 5.61 11.62 6.45
N GLY A 249 5.90 12.68 5.69
CA GLY A 249 6.42 12.52 4.32
C GLY A 249 5.39 11.89 3.39
N SER A 250 5.84 11.08 2.43
CA SER A 250 4.95 10.42 1.46
C SER A 250 4.43 9.10 2.04
N VAL A 251 3.57 9.22 3.06
CA VAL A 251 3.05 8.06 3.79
C VAL A 251 2.11 7.23 2.91
N ASP A 252 2.46 5.97 2.67
CA ASP A 252 1.65 5.08 1.86
C ASP A 252 0.62 4.37 2.73
N ASP A 253 1.04 3.33 3.44
CA ASP A 253 0.21 2.56 4.35
C ASP A 253 0.86 2.47 5.75
N PHE A 254 0.13 1.86 6.69
CA PHE A 254 0.55 1.76 8.07
C PHE A 254 -0.05 0.53 8.76
N ALA A 255 0.52 0.20 9.92
CA ALA A 255 -0.05 -0.81 10.80
C ALA A 255 0.13 -0.43 12.26
N PHE A 256 -0.88 -0.72 13.07
CA PHE A 256 -0.78 -0.59 14.51
C PHE A 256 0.17 -1.64 15.08
N THR A 257 0.99 -1.22 16.03
CA THR A 257 1.94 -2.11 16.74
C THR A 257 1.26 -3.00 17.77
N GLY A 258 0.01 -2.69 18.14
CA GLY A 258 -0.72 -3.29 19.25
C GLY A 258 -0.54 -2.55 20.59
N ARG A 259 0.25 -1.47 20.63
CA ARG A 259 0.43 -0.63 21.82
C ARG A 259 -0.35 0.68 21.68
N GLY A 260 -1.65 0.63 21.97
CA GLY A 260 -2.55 1.77 21.76
C GLY A 260 -2.47 2.29 20.32
N ASP A 261 -2.42 3.62 20.17
CA ASP A 261 -2.37 4.32 18.88
C ASP A 261 -0.96 4.37 18.24
N GLU A 262 0.00 3.58 18.72
CA GLU A 262 1.33 3.52 18.11
C GLU A 262 1.31 2.71 16.80
N VAL A 263 1.87 3.31 15.75
CA VAL A 263 1.88 2.79 14.38
C VAL A 263 3.30 2.63 13.83
N LEU A 264 3.43 1.76 12.86
CA LEU A 264 4.50 1.75 11.87
C LEU A 264 3.94 2.33 10.57
N VAL A 265 4.66 3.27 9.96
CA VAL A 265 4.26 3.93 8.71
C VAL A 265 5.32 3.69 7.64
N THR A 266 4.90 3.38 6.42
CA THR A 266 5.80 3.33 5.26
C THR A 266 5.86 4.71 4.61
N ASP A 267 7.06 5.22 4.36
CA ASP A 267 7.27 6.37 3.48
C ASP A 267 7.82 5.87 2.15
N ILE A 268 6.97 5.93 1.12
CA ILE A 268 7.25 5.34 -0.19
C ILE A 268 8.40 6.03 -0.92
N LYS A 269 8.65 7.33 -0.65
CA LYS A 269 9.70 8.09 -1.33
C LYS A 269 11.01 8.10 -0.53
N ALA A 270 10.91 8.07 0.79
CA ALA A 270 12.10 8.08 1.66
C ALA A 270 12.67 6.67 1.91
N ASP A 271 12.03 5.62 1.40
CA ASP A 271 12.40 4.22 1.64
C ASP A 271 12.53 3.88 3.11
N THR A 272 11.58 4.35 3.94
CA THR A 272 11.64 4.14 5.39
C THR A 272 10.39 3.47 5.94
N LEU A 273 10.59 2.70 7.01
CA LEU A 273 9.54 2.30 7.93
C LEU A 273 9.79 2.98 9.27
N THR A 274 8.87 3.86 9.67
CA THR A 274 9.02 4.67 10.88
C THR A 274 8.01 4.25 11.94
N ARG A 275 8.47 4.04 13.18
CA ARG A 275 7.63 3.89 14.37
C ARG A 275 7.22 5.26 14.89
N VAL A 276 5.91 5.45 15.05
CA VAL A 276 5.33 6.72 15.48
C VAL A 276 4.27 6.45 16.55
N ALA A 277 4.38 7.15 17.67
CA ALA A 277 3.33 7.25 18.68
C ALA A 277 2.91 8.73 18.83
N PRO A 278 1.62 9.03 19.03
CA PRO A 278 1.16 10.39 19.27
C PRO A 278 1.95 11.08 20.39
N GLY A 279 2.45 12.30 20.12
CA GLY A 279 3.21 13.09 21.09
C GLY A 279 4.61 12.56 21.45
N LYS A 280 5.09 11.49 20.80
CA LYS A 280 6.42 10.91 21.05
C LYS A 280 7.38 11.17 19.89
N ARG A 281 8.68 10.99 20.17
CA ARG A 281 9.73 10.97 19.15
C ARG A 281 9.48 9.82 18.17
N ARG A 282 9.77 10.08 16.89
CA ARG A 282 9.72 9.10 15.81
C ARG A 282 11.04 8.37 15.70
N THR A 283 10.98 7.10 15.34
CA THR A 283 12.17 6.27 15.19
C THR A 283 12.06 5.48 13.89
N THR A 284 13.03 5.67 13.00
CA THR A 284 13.19 4.81 11.83
C THR A 284 13.55 3.41 12.31
N VAL A 285 12.80 2.40 11.87
CA VAL A 285 12.97 0.99 12.25
C VAL A 285 13.65 0.19 11.15
N LEU A 286 13.34 0.54 9.90
CA LEU A 286 13.98 0.02 8.70
C LEU A 286 14.13 1.16 7.69
N ASN A 287 15.14 1.08 6.85
CA ASN A 287 15.36 2.01 5.75
C ASN A 287 15.86 1.32 4.47
N GLY A 288 16.22 2.09 3.44
CA GLY A 288 16.73 1.56 2.18
C GLY A 288 17.96 0.64 2.31
N SER A 289 18.85 0.87 3.29
CA SER A 289 19.99 -0.02 3.55
C SER A 289 19.59 -1.41 4.03
N ASP A 290 18.38 -1.55 4.57
CA ASP A 290 17.79 -2.83 4.99
C ASP A 290 17.12 -3.59 3.84
N GLY A 291 17.04 -2.98 2.65
CA GLY A 291 16.41 -3.54 1.46
C GLY A 291 15.01 -2.98 1.15
N LEU A 292 14.56 -1.94 1.85
CA LEU A 292 13.35 -1.21 1.44
C LEU A 292 13.58 -0.52 0.09
N SER A 293 12.59 -0.61 -0.80
CA SER A 293 12.63 0.01 -2.13
C SER A 293 11.20 0.35 -2.54
N SER A 294 10.80 1.60 -2.31
CA SER A 294 9.43 2.10 -2.37
C SER A 294 8.46 1.25 -1.53
N PRO A 295 8.56 1.29 -0.18
CA PRO A 295 7.74 0.48 0.70
C PRO A 295 6.26 0.92 0.63
N THR A 296 5.38 -0.03 0.29
CA THR A 296 3.97 0.24 0.01
C THR A 296 3.04 -0.13 1.15
N ALA A 297 3.31 -1.24 1.85
CA ALA A 297 2.49 -1.66 2.98
C ALA A 297 3.27 -2.39 4.06
N VAL A 298 2.71 -2.41 5.27
CA VAL A 298 3.23 -3.14 6.42
C VAL A 298 2.12 -3.90 7.13
N SER A 299 2.45 -5.10 7.62
CA SER A 299 1.64 -5.84 8.59
C SER A 299 2.45 -6.15 9.84
N VAL A 300 1.74 -6.30 10.97
CA VAL A 300 2.33 -6.61 12.28
C VAL A 300 1.67 -7.88 12.82
N ARG A 301 2.48 -8.85 13.26
CA ARG A 301 2.03 -10.03 14.01
C ARG A 301 2.93 -10.24 15.21
N GLY A 302 2.49 -9.77 16.38
CA GLY A 302 3.34 -9.69 17.56
C GLY A 302 4.51 -8.75 17.30
N ARG A 303 5.74 -9.23 17.42
CA ARG A 303 6.96 -8.46 17.11
C ARG A 303 7.44 -8.61 15.66
N ARG A 304 6.82 -9.50 14.88
CA ARG A 304 7.21 -9.70 13.49
C ARG A 304 6.48 -8.70 12.62
N ILE A 305 7.23 -8.06 11.75
CA ILE A 305 6.70 -7.19 10.70
C ILE A 305 6.97 -7.81 9.33
N THR A 306 6.08 -7.52 8.40
CA THR A 306 6.26 -7.84 6.98
C THR A 306 5.91 -6.61 6.18
N VAL A 307 6.83 -6.19 5.30
CA VAL A 307 6.75 -4.97 4.50
C VAL A 307 6.79 -5.35 3.02
N THR A 308 5.92 -4.78 2.21
CA THR A 308 6.02 -4.86 0.74
C THR A 308 6.79 -3.66 0.20
N SER A 309 7.66 -3.92 -0.77
CA SER A 309 8.46 -2.92 -1.47
C SER A 309 8.22 -3.08 -2.97
N ALA A 310 7.58 -2.08 -3.60
CA ALA A 310 7.17 -2.16 -5.01
C ALA A 310 8.23 -1.71 -6.01
N ALA A 311 9.31 -1.09 -5.52
CA ALA A 311 10.39 -0.52 -6.33
C ALA A 311 9.90 0.44 -7.42
N TYR A 312 8.87 1.25 -7.13
CA TYR A 312 8.25 2.15 -8.12
C TYR A 312 9.20 3.22 -8.66
N PHE A 313 10.10 3.74 -7.83
CA PHE A 313 10.99 4.83 -8.22
C PHE A 313 12.37 4.34 -8.63
N THR A 314 12.83 3.24 -8.04
CA THR A 314 14.16 2.68 -8.30
C THR A 314 14.17 1.72 -9.48
N GLU A 315 13.00 1.16 -9.82
CA GLU A 315 12.82 0.06 -10.78
C GLU A 315 13.76 -1.13 -10.49
N ARG A 316 14.11 -1.33 -9.21
CA ARG A 316 15.07 -2.35 -8.78
C ARG A 316 14.68 -2.97 -7.45
N GLY A 317 14.71 -4.30 -7.43
CA GLY A 317 14.56 -5.11 -6.23
C GLY A 317 13.21 -5.00 -5.52
N PRO A 318 12.06 -5.15 -6.23
CA PRO A 318 10.78 -5.32 -5.52
C PRO A 318 10.87 -6.56 -4.62
N ASN A 319 10.28 -6.49 -3.44
CA ASN A 319 10.45 -7.52 -2.43
C ASN A 319 9.33 -7.56 -1.40
N VAL A 320 9.29 -8.67 -0.67
CA VAL A 320 8.63 -8.76 0.64
C VAL A 320 9.72 -8.90 1.70
N LEU A 321 9.87 -7.88 2.54
CA LEU A 321 10.82 -7.87 3.64
C LEU A 321 10.13 -8.32 4.93
N SER A 322 10.81 -9.11 5.76
CA SER A 322 10.36 -9.42 7.12
C SER A 322 11.44 -9.14 8.16
N ALA A 323 11.06 -8.59 9.30
CA ALA A 323 11.98 -8.32 10.41
C ALA A 323 11.29 -8.49 11.78
N THR A 324 12.09 -8.51 12.85
CA THR A 324 11.61 -8.50 14.24
C THR A 324 11.92 -7.17 14.88
N ILE A 325 10.88 -6.43 15.27
CA ILE A 325 11.06 -5.11 15.90
C ILE A 325 11.33 -5.22 17.40
N ALA A 326 12.09 -4.26 17.93
CA ALA A 326 12.23 -4.06 19.37
C ALA A 326 10.89 -3.66 20.01
N ARG A 327 10.76 -3.86 21.33
CA ARG A 327 9.54 -3.49 22.07
C ARG A 327 9.38 -1.98 22.22
#